data_AF-A0A1Q8B596-F1
#
_entry.id   AF-A0A1Q8B596-F1
#
_cell.length_a   1.000
_cell.length_b   1.000
_cell.length_c   1.000
_cell.angle_alpha   90.00
_cell.angle_beta   90.00
_cell.angle_gamma   90.00
#
_symmetry.space_group_name_H-M   'P 1'
#
loop_
_entity.id
_entity.type
_entity.pdbx_description
1 polymer ?
#
loop_
_entity_poly.entity_id
_entity_poly.type
_entity_poly.pdbx_seq_one_letter_code
_entity_poly.pdbx_strand_id
1 'polypeptide(L)'
;MYSLSDYGDMIADQARFEAYAKAIAEVVRPGDTVLDLGCGPGPLALLACRAGASRVYAVELGESLGLARELAVANGFADRMIFLAGDSRKLELPERVRVLVSDLRGALPLYDGAILSLEDARKRFLKPGGVLIPQRDTLLAAVIEAGEKYARICAPWTQDGHGLNFSKGRELLLHSIHPIDCRREQLLTEAKPWMILDYASGIGKQVGGTLTLRALRRGTAHGICMWFDAQVWDPYGYSSGPLAASGARATVYGQIFLPWLMPVALEEGQEVTVELHADPVGDDHIWRWNTTVAAGRVGEPLHFVQSSFWGATLSRETLRRKALDYVPMLTEDGQADRCILEAMNGKKSLEEIARTIVENFPQQFSSLEEALRRVTRLAEKYSR
;
A
#
# COMPACT_ATOMS: atom_id res chain seq x y z
N MET A 1 -7.26 5.90 -6.42
CA MET A 1 -7.98 5.04 -7.38
C MET A 1 -7.00 4.73 -8.50
N TYR A 2 -6.85 3.47 -8.88
CA TYR A 2 -5.91 3.04 -9.93
C TYR A 2 -6.43 3.42 -11.32
N SER A 3 -5.51 3.80 -12.21
CA SER A 3 -5.78 4.03 -13.62
C SER A 3 -5.86 2.73 -14.41
N LEU A 4 -6.39 2.77 -15.64
CA LEU A 4 -6.37 1.61 -16.55
C LEU A 4 -4.94 1.13 -16.86
N SER A 5 -3.97 2.04 -16.91
CA SER A 5 -2.56 1.68 -17.09
C SER A 5 -2.03 0.90 -15.89
N ASP A 6 -2.39 1.32 -14.67
CA ASP A 6 -1.98 0.61 -13.45
C ASP A 6 -2.54 -0.81 -13.42
N TYR A 7 -3.81 -1.00 -13.81
CA TYR A 7 -4.38 -2.35 -13.96
C TYR A 7 -3.70 -3.15 -15.08
N GLY A 8 -3.29 -2.50 -16.16
CA GLY A 8 -2.51 -3.13 -17.23
C GLY A 8 -1.16 -3.63 -16.75
N ASP A 9 -0.42 -2.80 -16.00
CA ASP A 9 0.85 -3.18 -15.37
C ASP A 9 0.64 -4.32 -14.37
N MET A 10 -0.44 -4.28 -13.61
CA MET A 10 -0.86 -5.37 -12.73
C MET A 10 -1.06 -6.68 -13.50
N ILE A 11 -1.75 -6.67 -14.64
CA ILE A 11 -1.98 -7.87 -15.45
C ILE A 11 -0.67 -8.35 -16.11
N ALA A 12 0.21 -7.43 -16.49
CA ALA A 12 1.48 -7.73 -17.16
C ALA A 12 2.57 -8.28 -16.21
N ASP A 13 2.39 -8.13 -14.90
CA ASP A 13 3.25 -8.75 -13.88
C ASP A 13 3.08 -10.27 -13.89
N GLN A 14 3.86 -10.92 -14.74
CA GLN A 14 3.71 -12.34 -15.03
C GLN A 14 3.92 -13.22 -13.80
N ALA A 15 4.93 -12.93 -12.98
CA ALA A 15 5.23 -13.73 -11.79
C ALA A 15 4.04 -13.70 -10.81
N ARG A 16 3.48 -12.51 -10.57
CA ARG A 16 2.30 -12.35 -9.73
C ARG A 16 1.08 -13.02 -10.34
N PHE A 17 0.74 -12.66 -11.58
CA PHE A 17 -0.50 -13.10 -12.22
C PHE A 17 -0.53 -14.62 -12.45
N GLU A 18 0.60 -15.22 -12.81
CA GLU A 18 0.73 -16.67 -13.00
C GLU A 18 0.58 -17.44 -11.67
N ALA A 19 1.12 -16.92 -10.56
CA ALA A 19 0.94 -17.54 -9.24
C ALA A 19 -0.55 -17.58 -8.83
N TYR A 20 -1.27 -16.47 -9.03
CA TYR A 20 -2.73 -16.43 -8.79
C TYR A 20 -3.50 -17.33 -9.75
N ALA A 21 -3.18 -17.33 -11.05
CA ALA A 21 -3.87 -18.17 -12.02
C ALA A 21 -3.73 -19.66 -11.70
N LYS A 22 -2.52 -20.11 -11.31
CA LYS A 22 -2.28 -21.49 -10.89
C LYS A 22 -3.00 -21.82 -9.58
N ALA A 23 -2.93 -20.94 -8.58
CA ALA A 23 -3.62 -21.13 -7.31
C ALA A 23 -5.14 -21.24 -7.49
N ILE A 24 -5.76 -20.35 -8.26
CA ILE A 24 -7.20 -20.36 -8.54
C ILE A 24 -7.59 -21.65 -9.26
N ALA A 25 -6.85 -22.04 -10.31
CA ALA A 25 -7.11 -23.29 -11.03
C ALA A 25 -6.95 -24.53 -10.12
N GLU A 26 -6.00 -24.50 -9.18
CA GLU A 26 -5.76 -25.57 -8.21
C GLU A 26 -6.87 -25.70 -7.19
N VAL A 27 -7.50 -24.62 -6.71
CA VAL A 27 -8.42 -24.70 -5.57
C VAL A 27 -9.90 -24.61 -5.94
N VAL A 28 -10.24 -23.90 -7.02
CA VAL A 28 -11.64 -23.71 -7.42
C VAL A 28 -12.15 -24.98 -8.08
N ARG A 29 -13.35 -25.41 -7.72
CA ARG A 29 -14.03 -26.58 -8.28
C ARG A 29 -15.36 -26.18 -8.94
N PRO A 30 -15.84 -26.97 -9.92
CA PRO A 30 -17.18 -26.80 -10.47
C PRO A 30 -18.24 -26.73 -9.37
N GLY A 31 -19.02 -25.65 -9.37
CA GLY A 31 -20.06 -25.44 -8.36
C GLY A 31 -19.66 -24.48 -7.22
N ASP A 32 -18.38 -24.18 -7.06
CA ASP A 32 -17.91 -23.31 -5.97
C ASP A 32 -18.41 -21.87 -6.09
N THR A 33 -18.62 -21.24 -4.93
CA THR A 33 -18.85 -19.80 -4.81
C THR A 33 -17.56 -19.09 -4.40
N VAL A 34 -17.23 -18.00 -5.10
CA VAL A 34 -15.97 -17.26 -4.93
C VAL A 34 -16.24 -15.80 -4.61
N LEU A 35 -15.45 -15.21 -3.73
CA LEU A 35 -15.37 -13.75 -3.52
C LEU A 35 -14.02 -13.26 -4.04
N ASP A 36 -14.02 -12.33 -4.98
CA ASP A 36 -12.87 -11.54 -5.39
C ASP A 36 -12.94 -10.16 -4.72
N LEU A 37 -12.11 -9.96 -3.69
CA LEU A 37 -12.10 -8.76 -2.85
C LEU A 37 -11.04 -7.77 -3.36
N GLY A 38 -11.52 -6.62 -3.85
CA GLY A 38 -10.68 -5.64 -4.54
C GLY A 38 -10.42 -6.06 -5.99
N CYS A 39 -11.49 -6.42 -6.71
CA CYS A 39 -11.35 -7.12 -7.99
C CYS A 39 -10.79 -6.24 -9.11
N GLY A 40 -10.79 -4.90 -8.99
CA GLY A 40 -10.47 -4.01 -10.08
C GLY A 40 -11.32 -4.33 -11.34
N PRO A 41 -10.71 -4.48 -12.53
CA PRO A 41 -11.42 -4.92 -13.75
C PRO A 41 -11.77 -6.43 -13.76
N GLY A 42 -11.57 -7.15 -12.65
CA GLY A 42 -11.98 -8.53 -12.45
C GLY A 42 -11.12 -9.63 -13.05
N PRO A 43 -9.79 -9.50 -13.26
CA PRO A 43 -9.02 -10.55 -13.92
C PRO A 43 -8.99 -11.85 -13.07
N LEU A 44 -8.93 -11.76 -11.74
CA LEU A 44 -8.97 -12.94 -10.85
C LEU A 44 -10.38 -13.55 -10.80
N ALA A 45 -11.43 -12.73 -10.75
CA ALA A 45 -12.80 -13.20 -10.88
C ALA A 45 -13.06 -13.96 -12.20
N LEU A 46 -12.54 -13.47 -13.33
CA LEU A 46 -12.62 -14.16 -14.63
C LEU A 46 -11.88 -15.50 -14.60
N LEU A 47 -10.71 -15.57 -13.96
CA LEU A 47 -9.98 -16.83 -13.75
C LEU A 47 -10.78 -17.82 -12.91
N ALA A 48 -11.47 -17.35 -11.87
CA ALA A 48 -12.33 -18.19 -11.04
C ALA A 48 -13.54 -18.73 -11.84
N CYS A 49 -14.19 -17.91 -12.66
CA CYS A 49 -15.24 -18.38 -13.57
C CYS A 49 -14.72 -19.42 -14.57
N ARG A 50 -13.53 -19.21 -15.12
CA ARG A 50 -12.86 -20.17 -16.03
C ARG A 50 -12.54 -21.50 -15.34
N ALA A 51 -12.19 -21.47 -14.05
CA ALA A 51 -11.94 -22.66 -13.24
C ALA A 51 -13.23 -23.41 -12.81
N GLY A 52 -14.42 -22.90 -13.17
CA GLY A 52 -15.69 -23.57 -12.95
C GLY A 52 -16.52 -23.05 -11.78
N ALA A 53 -16.14 -21.91 -11.19
CA ALA A 53 -16.99 -21.27 -10.19
C ALA A 53 -18.42 -21.07 -10.73
N SER A 54 -19.41 -21.48 -9.94
CA SER A 54 -20.83 -21.29 -10.28
C SER A 54 -21.27 -19.84 -10.08
N ARG A 55 -20.61 -19.14 -9.15
CA ARG A 55 -20.88 -17.75 -8.83
C ARG A 55 -19.63 -17.06 -8.30
N VAL A 56 -19.37 -15.85 -8.77
CA VAL A 56 -18.27 -15.00 -8.30
C VAL A 56 -18.81 -13.64 -7.87
N TYR A 57 -18.63 -13.30 -6.61
CA TYR A 57 -18.88 -11.96 -6.07
C TYR A 57 -17.63 -11.11 -6.29
N ALA A 58 -17.71 -10.12 -7.17
CA ALA A 58 -16.62 -9.21 -7.50
C ALA A 58 -16.85 -7.88 -6.75
N VAL A 59 -16.08 -7.64 -5.69
CA VAL A 59 -16.20 -6.46 -4.82
C VAL A 59 -15.11 -5.46 -5.15
N GLU A 60 -15.47 -4.20 -5.35
CA GLU A 60 -14.53 -3.11 -5.64
C GLU A 60 -15.12 -1.77 -5.19
N LEU A 61 -14.24 -0.85 -4.78
CA LEU A 61 -14.60 0.51 -4.37
C LEU A 61 -14.82 1.43 -5.58
N GLY A 62 -14.07 1.21 -6.67
CA GLY A 62 -13.96 2.12 -7.80
C GLY A 62 -14.88 1.83 -8.99
N GLU A 63 -14.80 2.74 -9.97
CA GLU A 63 -15.54 2.70 -11.23
C GLU A 63 -15.08 1.57 -12.18
N SER A 64 -13.97 0.89 -11.86
CA SER A 64 -13.44 -0.24 -12.63
C SER A 64 -14.43 -1.39 -12.76
N LEU A 65 -15.46 -1.46 -11.93
CA LEU A 65 -16.58 -2.39 -12.10
C LEU A 65 -17.33 -2.20 -13.43
N GLY A 66 -17.31 -1.00 -14.02
CA GLY A 66 -17.86 -0.78 -15.37
C GLY A 66 -17.15 -1.65 -16.39
N LEU A 67 -15.82 -1.55 -16.44
CA LEU A 67 -14.98 -2.39 -17.29
C LEU A 67 -15.07 -3.88 -16.92
N ALA A 68 -15.12 -4.22 -15.63
CA ALA A 68 -15.25 -5.61 -15.20
C ALA A 68 -16.51 -6.29 -15.76
N ARG A 69 -17.64 -5.56 -15.86
CA ARG A 69 -18.87 -6.05 -16.48
C ARG A 69 -18.70 -6.30 -17.97
N GLU A 70 -18.08 -5.37 -18.69
CA GLU A 70 -17.80 -5.52 -20.12
C GLU A 70 -16.90 -6.73 -20.40
N LEU A 71 -15.85 -6.90 -19.59
CA LEU A 71 -14.95 -8.04 -19.69
C LEU A 71 -15.64 -9.37 -19.35
N ALA A 72 -16.55 -9.39 -18.38
CA ALA A 72 -17.35 -10.58 -18.09
C ALA A 72 -18.26 -10.98 -19.26
N VAL A 73 -18.86 -10.01 -19.95
CA VAL A 73 -19.64 -10.26 -21.17
C VAL A 73 -18.74 -10.81 -22.28
N ALA A 74 -17.61 -10.16 -22.54
CA ALA A 74 -16.67 -10.56 -23.58
C ALA A 74 -16.11 -11.98 -23.38
N ASN A 75 -16.02 -12.44 -22.12
CA ASN A 75 -15.55 -13.79 -21.76
C ASN A 75 -16.68 -14.80 -21.52
N GLY A 76 -17.95 -14.43 -21.72
CA GLY A 76 -19.10 -15.33 -21.54
C GLY A 76 -19.37 -15.75 -20.09
N PHE A 77 -19.04 -14.89 -19.12
CA PHE A 77 -19.20 -15.13 -17.68
C PHE A 77 -20.14 -14.16 -16.97
N ALA A 78 -20.81 -13.28 -17.72
CA ALA A 78 -21.71 -12.26 -17.16
C ALA A 78 -22.86 -12.84 -16.31
N ASP A 79 -23.31 -14.06 -16.61
CA ASP A 79 -24.36 -14.77 -15.87
C ASP A 79 -23.90 -15.29 -14.50
N ARG A 80 -22.59 -15.40 -14.28
CA ARG A 80 -21.98 -15.96 -13.06
C ARG A 80 -21.35 -14.91 -12.15
N MET A 81 -21.07 -13.71 -12.66
CA MET A 81 -20.41 -12.64 -11.90
C MET A 81 -21.42 -11.65 -11.32
N ILE A 82 -21.34 -11.40 -10.03
CA ILE A 82 -22.15 -10.43 -9.29
C ILE A 82 -21.23 -9.30 -8.82
N PHE A 83 -21.47 -8.10 -9.34
CA PHE A 83 -20.64 -6.94 -9.08
C PHE A 83 -21.19 -6.09 -7.93
N LEU A 84 -20.38 -5.88 -6.90
CA LEU A 84 -20.76 -5.15 -5.69
C LEU A 84 -19.83 -3.94 -5.51
N ALA A 85 -20.37 -2.74 -5.71
CA ALA A 85 -19.64 -1.49 -5.53
C ALA A 85 -19.67 -1.06 -4.06
N GLY A 86 -18.50 -0.93 -3.43
CA GLY A 86 -18.39 -0.36 -2.08
C GLY A 86 -17.38 -1.06 -1.17
N ASP A 87 -17.29 -0.53 0.05
CA ASP A 87 -16.42 -1.05 1.09
C ASP A 87 -16.98 -2.38 1.62
N SER A 88 -16.21 -3.47 1.48
CA SER A 88 -16.61 -4.81 1.89
C SER A 88 -17.06 -4.89 3.35
N ARG A 89 -16.52 -4.02 4.21
CA ARG A 89 -16.87 -3.92 5.64
C ARG A 89 -18.29 -3.42 5.88
N LYS A 90 -18.94 -2.88 4.84
CA LYS A 90 -20.30 -2.32 4.86
C LYS A 90 -21.26 -3.05 3.92
N LEU A 91 -20.74 -3.89 3.03
CA LEU A 91 -21.53 -4.71 2.12
C LEU A 91 -22.03 -5.96 2.81
N GLU A 92 -23.10 -6.54 2.29
CA GLU A 92 -23.62 -7.85 2.69
C GLU A 92 -23.59 -8.80 1.49
N LEU A 93 -23.26 -10.06 1.73
CA LEU A 93 -23.34 -11.13 0.72
C LEU A 93 -24.51 -12.05 1.06
N PRO A 94 -25.28 -12.52 0.06
CA PRO A 94 -26.44 -13.38 0.30
C PRO A 94 -26.04 -14.78 0.81
N GLU A 95 -24.78 -15.17 0.64
CA GLU A 95 -24.22 -16.44 1.12
C GLU A 95 -22.73 -16.28 1.45
N ARG A 96 -22.21 -17.15 2.33
CA ARG A 96 -20.77 -17.31 2.50
C ARG A 96 -20.16 -18.01 1.30
N VAL A 97 -18.92 -17.70 0.97
CA VAL A 97 -18.18 -18.25 -0.17
C VAL A 97 -17.27 -19.41 0.21
N ARG A 98 -17.02 -20.31 -0.73
CA ARG A 98 -16.05 -21.42 -0.57
C ARG A 98 -14.61 -20.93 -0.70
N VAL A 99 -14.36 -19.98 -1.61
CA VAL A 99 -13.04 -19.40 -1.88
C VAL A 99 -13.12 -17.89 -1.75
N LEU A 100 -12.19 -17.28 -1.04
CA LEU A 100 -11.97 -15.84 -1.01
C LEU A 100 -10.59 -15.58 -1.62
N VAL A 101 -10.54 -14.82 -2.71
CA VAL A 101 -9.32 -14.34 -3.35
C VAL A 101 -9.20 -12.82 -3.18
N SER A 102 -8.00 -12.33 -2.92
CA SER A 102 -7.73 -10.89 -2.79
C SER A 102 -6.28 -10.55 -3.13
N ASP A 103 -6.06 -9.43 -3.81
CA ASP A 103 -4.71 -8.93 -4.10
C ASP A 103 -4.54 -7.44 -3.74
N LEU A 104 -4.84 -7.10 -2.49
CA LEU A 104 -4.88 -5.73 -1.98
C LEU A 104 -3.53 -5.20 -1.44
N ARG A 105 -2.39 -5.62 -1.98
CA ARG A 105 -1.07 -5.23 -1.44
C ARG A 105 -0.61 -3.85 -1.92
N GLY A 106 0.22 -3.21 -1.11
CA GLY A 106 1.13 -2.14 -1.54
C GLY A 106 2.58 -2.65 -1.62
N ALA A 107 3.56 -1.73 -1.57
CA ALA A 107 4.99 -2.08 -1.52
C ALA A 107 5.33 -3.03 -0.36
N LEU A 108 4.56 -2.97 0.73
CA LEU A 108 4.41 -4.05 1.69
C LEU A 108 2.92 -4.33 1.91
N PRO A 109 2.55 -5.54 2.37
CA PRO A 109 1.15 -5.89 2.64
C PRO A 109 0.53 -5.09 3.81
N LEU A 110 1.34 -4.35 4.57
CA LEU A 110 0.95 -3.59 5.77
C LEU A 110 0.28 -2.22 5.47
N TYR A 111 0.22 -1.80 4.21
CA TYR A 111 -0.30 -0.48 3.84
C TYR A 111 -1.83 -0.47 3.62
N ASP A 112 -2.41 0.73 3.73
CA ASP A 112 -3.76 1.09 3.25
C ASP A 112 -4.95 0.29 3.82
N GLY A 113 -4.80 -0.29 5.01
CA GLY A 113 -5.89 -1.02 5.67
C GLY A 113 -6.36 -2.29 4.94
N ALA A 114 -5.65 -2.73 3.91
CA ALA A 114 -5.97 -3.89 3.09
C ALA A 114 -6.12 -5.17 3.92
N ILE A 115 -5.21 -5.37 4.87
CA ILE A 115 -5.25 -6.47 5.84
C ILE A 115 -6.55 -6.49 6.63
N LEU A 116 -7.03 -5.32 7.08
CA LEU A 116 -8.24 -5.22 7.89
C LEU A 116 -9.48 -5.58 7.06
N SER A 117 -9.52 -5.14 5.80
CA SER A 117 -10.57 -5.50 4.85
C SER A 117 -10.59 -7.00 4.55
N LEU A 118 -9.41 -7.61 4.35
CA LEU A 118 -9.29 -9.05 4.12
C LEU A 118 -9.69 -9.85 5.37
N GLU A 119 -9.29 -9.42 6.56
CA GLU A 119 -9.64 -10.07 7.81
C GLU A 119 -11.14 -10.00 8.09
N ASP A 120 -11.78 -8.85 7.86
CA ASP A 120 -13.23 -8.69 7.97
C ASP A 120 -13.96 -9.62 6.99
N ALA A 121 -13.59 -9.59 5.72
CA ALA A 121 -14.19 -10.42 4.68
C ALA A 121 -14.01 -11.92 4.96
N ARG A 122 -12.85 -12.34 5.48
CA ARG A 122 -12.61 -13.72 5.91
C ARG A 122 -13.57 -14.14 7.03
N LYS A 123 -13.76 -13.30 8.06
CA LYS A 123 -14.64 -13.62 9.20
C LYS A 123 -16.11 -13.67 8.79
N ARG A 124 -16.56 -12.72 7.97
CA ARG A 124 -17.98 -12.56 7.60
C ARG A 124 -18.38 -13.44 6.42
N PHE A 125 -17.56 -13.51 5.38
CA PHE A 125 -17.95 -14.08 4.09
C PHE A 125 -17.34 -15.44 3.79
N LEU A 126 -16.24 -15.86 4.42
CA LEU A 126 -15.67 -17.18 4.15
C LEU A 126 -16.43 -18.28 4.94
N LYS A 127 -16.74 -19.41 4.29
CA LYS A 127 -17.27 -20.61 4.97
C LYS A 127 -16.21 -21.20 5.93
N PRO A 128 -16.61 -21.85 7.04
CA PRO A 128 -15.69 -22.71 7.79
C PRO A 128 -15.06 -23.76 6.87
N GLY A 129 -13.73 -23.92 6.93
CA GLY A 129 -12.97 -24.78 5.99
C GLY A 129 -12.85 -24.19 4.57
N GLY A 130 -13.28 -22.95 4.37
CA GLY A 130 -13.09 -22.18 3.15
C GLY A 130 -11.61 -21.97 2.80
N VAL A 131 -11.33 -21.69 1.54
CA VAL A 131 -9.98 -21.42 1.04
C VAL A 131 -9.78 -19.92 0.96
N LEU A 132 -8.65 -19.46 1.49
CA LEU A 132 -8.19 -18.09 1.40
C LEU A 132 -6.97 -18.02 0.49
N ILE A 133 -7.07 -17.19 -0.53
CA ILE A 133 -5.95 -16.84 -1.42
C ILE A 133 -5.70 -15.34 -1.28
N PRO A 134 -4.46 -14.92 -1.02
CA PRO A 134 -3.28 -15.74 -0.75
C PRO A 134 -3.23 -16.28 0.68
N GLN A 135 -2.35 -17.25 0.94
CA GLN A 135 -2.21 -17.89 2.25
C GLN A 135 -1.36 -17.07 3.21
N ARG A 136 -0.21 -16.58 2.74
CA ARG A 136 0.81 -15.98 3.62
C ARG A 136 1.75 -15.06 2.87
N ASP A 137 2.17 -14.00 3.54
CA ASP A 137 3.31 -13.19 3.10
C ASP A 137 4.44 -13.25 4.13
N THR A 138 5.68 -13.39 3.66
CA THR A 138 6.90 -13.31 4.47
C THR A 138 7.59 -11.99 4.18
N LEU A 139 7.76 -11.13 5.18
CA LEU A 139 8.39 -9.83 5.01
C LEU A 139 9.87 -9.97 5.29
N LEU A 140 10.69 -9.54 4.34
CA LEU A 140 12.14 -9.67 4.38
C LEU A 140 12.80 -8.31 4.45
N ALA A 141 14.02 -8.28 5.00
CA ALA A 141 14.88 -7.13 4.92
C ALA A 141 16.36 -7.51 4.75
N ALA A 142 17.11 -6.59 4.13
CA ALA A 142 18.57 -6.67 3.97
C ALA A 142 19.19 -5.28 4.05
N VAL A 143 20.47 -5.19 4.42
CA VAL A 143 21.24 -3.96 4.30
C VAL A 143 21.71 -3.80 2.87
N ILE A 144 21.61 -2.58 2.32
CA ILE A 144 21.94 -2.32 0.92
C ILE A 144 22.94 -1.18 0.71
N GLU A 145 23.68 -1.29 -0.39
CA GLU A 145 24.47 -0.22 -1.00
C GLU A 145 23.61 0.52 -2.04
N ALA A 146 23.23 1.76 -1.72
CA ALA A 146 22.27 2.53 -2.51
C ALA A 146 22.72 3.99 -2.72
N GLY A 147 24.01 4.18 -3.05
CA GLY A 147 24.64 5.50 -3.11
C GLY A 147 23.90 6.50 -4.00
N GLU A 148 23.47 6.10 -5.19
CA GLU A 148 22.71 6.98 -6.10
C GLU A 148 21.37 7.42 -5.51
N LYS A 149 20.59 6.49 -4.95
CA LYS A 149 19.30 6.80 -4.32
C LYS A 149 19.50 7.70 -3.09
N TYR A 150 20.47 7.37 -2.25
CA TYR A 150 20.81 8.14 -1.05
C TYR A 150 21.22 9.59 -1.41
N ALA A 151 22.08 9.74 -2.41
CA ALA A 151 22.52 11.04 -2.92
C ALA A 151 21.34 11.85 -3.46
N ARG A 152 20.43 11.24 -4.24
CA ARG A 152 19.23 11.94 -4.75
C ARG A 152 18.30 12.41 -3.62
N ILE A 153 18.14 11.63 -2.55
CA ILE A 153 17.35 12.04 -1.37
C ILE A 153 18.01 13.25 -0.68
N CYS A 154 19.34 13.24 -0.55
CA CYS A 154 20.08 14.25 0.21
C CYS A 154 20.42 15.52 -0.59
N ALA A 155 20.62 15.43 -1.90
CA ALA A 155 21.16 16.50 -2.74
C ALA A 155 20.39 17.83 -2.64
N PRO A 156 19.03 17.86 -2.67
CA PRO A 156 18.28 19.12 -2.60
C PRO A 156 18.47 19.89 -1.27
N TRP A 157 18.99 19.23 -0.23
CA TRP A 157 19.07 19.75 1.14
C TRP A 157 20.49 19.98 1.64
N THR A 158 21.47 19.62 0.81
CA THR A 158 22.91 19.70 1.10
C THR A 158 23.63 20.68 0.21
N GLN A 159 23.00 21.10 -0.89
CA GLN A 159 23.51 22.19 -1.70
C GLN A 159 23.34 23.52 -0.96
N ASP A 160 24.38 24.34 -1.00
CA ASP A 160 24.34 25.71 -0.50
C ASP A 160 23.42 26.50 -1.42
N GLY A 161 22.12 26.53 -1.10
CA GLY A 161 21.09 27.15 -1.92
C GLY A 161 21.17 28.66 -1.79
N HIS A 162 22.23 29.23 -2.36
CA HIS A 162 22.57 30.65 -2.29
C HIS A 162 22.85 31.16 -0.86
N GLY A 163 23.59 30.40 -0.04
CA GLY A 163 23.93 30.78 1.34
C GLY A 163 22.86 30.42 2.37
N LEU A 164 21.84 29.66 1.97
CA LEU A 164 20.74 29.22 2.85
C LEU A 164 20.97 27.78 3.32
N ASN A 165 20.76 27.55 4.63
CA ASN A 165 20.93 26.24 5.24
C ASN A 165 19.63 25.41 5.20
N PHE A 166 19.58 24.41 4.32
CA PHE A 166 18.45 23.48 4.17
C PHE A 166 18.65 22.13 4.88
N SER A 167 19.70 21.98 5.70
CA SER A 167 20.09 20.70 6.31
C SER A 167 18.98 20.05 7.16
N LYS A 168 18.05 20.85 7.72
CA LYS A 168 16.93 20.30 8.49
C LYS A 168 16.00 19.41 7.65
N GLY A 169 15.81 19.73 6.37
CA GLY A 169 15.00 18.90 5.48
C GLY A 169 15.68 17.56 5.16
N ARG A 170 17.02 17.52 5.09
CA ARG A 170 17.77 16.27 4.99
C ARG A 170 17.47 15.35 6.18
N GLU A 171 17.53 15.88 7.40
CA GLU A 171 17.27 15.12 8.62
C GLU A 171 15.88 14.48 8.60
N LEU A 172 14.84 15.26 8.25
CA LEU A 172 13.47 14.76 8.14
C LEU A 172 13.34 13.66 7.07
N LEU A 173 13.96 13.81 5.90
CA LEU A 173 13.88 12.80 4.84
C LEU A 173 14.59 11.50 5.17
N LEU A 174 15.65 11.54 5.98
CA LEU A 174 16.31 10.32 6.46
C LEU A 174 15.45 9.59 7.50
N HIS A 175 14.49 10.27 8.11
CA HIS A 175 13.44 9.66 8.93
C HIS A 175 12.19 9.27 8.12
N SER A 176 12.26 9.20 6.79
CA SER A 176 11.12 8.85 5.93
C SER A 176 11.34 7.56 5.15
N ILE A 177 10.23 6.99 4.68
CA ILE A 177 10.20 5.77 3.87
C ILE A 177 10.27 6.15 2.40
N HIS A 178 11.11 5.48 1.62
CA HIS A 178 11.29 5.78 0.20
C HIS A 178 11.07 4.54 -0.66
N PRO A 179 10.48 4.66 -1.86
CA PRO A 179 10.48 3.56 -2.81
C PRO A 179 11.88 3.37 -3.41
N ILE A 180 12.23 2.12 -3.69
CA ILE A 180 13.46 1.76 -4.42
C ILE A 180 13.17 0.59 -5.36
N ASP A 181 13.90 0.56 -6.48
CA ASP A 181 14.08 -0.62 -7.31
C ASP A 181 15.48 -1.19 -6.98
N CYS A 182 15.52 -2.05 -5.97
CA CYS A 182 16.75 -2.63 -5.47
C CYS A 182 17.21 -3.75 -6.42
N ARG A 183 18.50 -3.75 -6.75
CA ARG A 183 19.12 -4.83 -7.53
C ARG A 183 19.88 -5.79 -6.64
N ARG A 184 20.03 -7.05 -7.07
CA ARG A 184 20.74 -8.09 -6.33
C ARG A 184 22.15 -7.66 -5.91
N GLU A 185 22.87 -6.94 -6.76
CA GLU A 185 24.25 -6.50 -6.51
C GLU A 185 24.34 -5.46 -5.39
N GLN A 186 23.23 -4.77 -5.11
CA GLN A 186 23.13 -3.77 -4.04
C GLN A 186 22.96 -4.42 -2.66
N LEU A 187 22.63 -5.70 -2.58
CA LEU A 187 22.55 -6.41 -1.30
C LEU A 187 23.95 -6.54 -0.68
N LEU A 188 24.11 -6.00 0.53
CA LEU A 188 25.34 -6.16 1.34
C LEU A 188 25.23 -7.33 2.31
N THR A 189 24.02 -7.77 2.63
CA THR A 189 23.74 -8.89 3.54
C THR A 189 22.83 -9.89 2.85
N GLU A 190 22.78 -11.13 3.35
CA GLU A 190 21.62 -11.98 3.07
C GLU A 190 20.34 -11.32 3.56
N ALA A 191 19.24 -11.59 2.86
CA ALA A 191 17.92 -11.21 3.31
C ALA A 191 17.48 -12.13 4.44
N LYS A 192 16.83 -11.57 5.47
CA LYS A 192 16.20 -12.36 6.52
C LYS A 192 14.74 -11.98 6.71
N PRO A 193 13.87 -12.96 7.00
CA PRO A 193 12.48 -12.69 7.35
C PRO A 193 12.42 -12.03 8.73
N TRP A 194 11.73 -10.89 8.83
CA TRP A 194 11.45 -10.25 10.12
C TRP A 194 10.01 -10.44 10.57
N MET A 195 9.12 -10.85 9.67
CA MET A 195 7.73 -11.11 10.00
C MET A 195 7.09 -12.08 9.00
N ILE A 196 6.10 -12.83 9.48
CA ILE A 196 5.21 -13.64 8.66
C ILE A 196 3.77 -13.19 8.92
N LEU A 197 3.05 -12.88 7.85
CA LEU A 197 1.62 -12.58 7.85
C LEU A 197 0.85 -13.84 7.44
N ASP A 198 0.22 -14.51 8.41
CA ASP A 198 -0.65 -15.66 8.15
C ASP A 198 -2.11 -15.21 8.08
N TYR A 199 -2.66 -15.13 6.87
CA TYR A 199 -3.99 -14.56 6.66
C TYR A 199 -5.12 -15.43 7.22
N ALA A 200 -4.90 -16.73 7.41
CA ALA A 200 -5.88 -17.62 8.02
C ALA A 200 -5.99 -17.37 9.53
N SER A 201 -4.87 -17.05 10.18
CA SER A 201 -4.81 -16.79 11.62
C SER A 201 -5.19 -15.36 12.00
N GLY A 202 -5.09 -14.41 11.07
CA GLY A 202 -5.25 -12.98 11.32
C GLY A 202 -3.94 -12.35 11.78
N ILE A 203 -3.91 -11.01 11.84
CA ILE A 203 -2.69 -10.25 12.11
C ILE A 203 -2.78 -9.62 13.51
N GLY A 204 -1.69 -9.73 14.28
CA GLY A 204 -1.60 -9.15 15.62
C GLY A 204 -1.68 -7.62 15.59
N LYS A 205 -2.04 -7.00 16.73
CA LYS A 205 -2.17 -5.54 16.86
C LYS A 205 -0.84 -4.77 16.73
N GLN A 206 0.28 -5.45 16.94
CA GLN A 206 1.63 -4.89 16.81
C GLN A 206 2.41 -5.74 15.84
N VAL A 207 3.07 -5.09 14.89
CA VAL A 207 3.85 -5.72 13.83
C VAL A 207 5.29 -5.33 14.03
N GLY A 208 6.16 -6.28 14.40
CA GLY A 208 7.57 -6.00 14.58
C GLY A 208 8.44 -7.24 14.67
N GLY A 209 9.74 -7.05 14.52
CA GLY A 209 10.73 -8.12 14.55
C GLY A 209 12.16 -7.59 14.66
N THR A 210 13.07 -8.46 15.11
CA THR A 210 14.51 -8.16 15.20
C THR A 210 15.28 -9.10 14.30
N LEU A 211 16.17 -8.52 13.50
CA LEU A 211 17.05 -9.20 12.57
C LEU A 211 18.50 -9.00 12.97
N THR A 212 19.32 -10.04 12.87
CA THR A 212 20.78 -9.91 12.85
C THR A 212 21.29 -10.30 11.47
N LEU A 213 21.79 -9.31 10.74
CA LEU A 213 22.28 -9.42 9.37
C LEU A 213 23.82 -9.40 9.38
N ARG A 214 24.46 -10.24 8.57
CA ARG A 214 25.92 -10.26 8.43
C ARG A 214 26.30 -9.75 7.05
N ALA A 215 27.24 -8.81 6.99
CA ALA A 215 27.77 -8.33 5.73
C ALA A 215 28.48 -9.47 4.98
N LEU A 216 28.05 -9.72 3.74
CA LEU A 216 28.62 -10.74 2.86
C LEU A 216 29.90 -10.29 2.18
N ARG A 217 30.11 -8.98 2.13
CA ARG A 217 31.26 -8.34 1.48
C ARG A 217 31.50 -6.97 2.09
N ARG A 218 32.70 -6.45 1.84
CA ARG A 218 33.00 -5.03 2.09
C ARG A 218 32.13 -4.15 1.19
N GLY A 219 31.65 -3.03 1.72
CA GLY A 219 30.86 -2.05 0.97
C GLY A 219 30.39 -0.89 1.83
N THR A 220 29.65 0.04 1.22
CA THR A 220 29.08 1.20 1.91
C THR A 220 27.59 1.00 2.08
N ALA A 221 27.15 0.70 3.30
CA ALA A 221 25.75 0.60 3.65
C ALA A 221 25.08 1.97 3.70
N HIS A 222 23.93 2.08 3.05
CA HIS A 222 23.15 3.32 2.99
C HIS A 222 21.81 3.22 3.72
N GLY A 223 21.41 2.02 4.13
CA GLY A 223 20.13 1.78 4.79
C GLY A 223 19.64 0.35 4.59
N ILE A 224 18.36 0.15 4.91
CA ILE A 224 17.66 -1.13 4.86
C ILE A 224 16.73 -1.16 3.65
N CYS A 225 16.74 -2.24 2.89
CA CYS A 225 15.70 -2.55 1.91
C CYS A 225 14.73 -3.56 2.48
N MET A 226 13.43 -3.38 2.24
CA MET A 226 12.37 -4.30 2.64
C MET A 226 11.47 -4.64 1.46
N TRP A 227 11.00 -5.88 1.44
CA TRP A 227 10.06 -6.42 0.46
C TRP A 227 9.31 -7.61 1.08
N PHE A 228 8.53 -8.33 0.27
CA PHE A 228 7.83 -9.53 0.72
C PHE A 228 7.91 -10.66 -0.30
N ASP A 229 7.84 -11.88 0.21
CA ASP A 229 7.59 -13.09 -0.57
C ASP A 229 6.16 -13.56 -0.28
N ALA A 230 5.34 -13.69 -1.32
CA ALA A 230 3.96 -14.11 -1.23
C ALA A 230 3.83 -15.60 -1.54
N GLN A 231 3.31 -16.35 -0.56
CA GLN A 231 2.78 -17.69 -0.75
C GLN A 231 1.30 -17.57 -1.10
N VAL A 232 1.00 -17.61 -2.39
CA VAL A 232 -0.37 -17.46 -2.89
C VAL A 232 -1.20 -18.70 -2.56
N TRP A 233 -0.67 -19.87 -2.89
CA TRP A 233 -1.20 -21.17 -2.48
C TRP A 233 -0.13 -22.22 -2.70
N ASP A 234 0.24 -23.02 -1.71
CA ASP A 234 1.31 -24.03 -1.87
C ASP A 234 1.09 -24.94 -3.10
N PRO A 235 2.05 -25.04 -4.06
CA PRO A 235 3.42 -24.49 -4.06
C PRO A 235 3.62 -23.16 -4.81
N TYR A 236 2.55 -22.51 -5.24
CA TYR A 236 2.54 -21.27 -6.02
C TYR A 236 2.80 -20.02 -5.15
N GLY A 237 3.78 -19.23 -5.57
CA GLY A 237 4.13 -17.97 -4.92
C GLY A 237 5.01 -17.10 -5.81
N TYR A 238 5.29 -15.88 -5.36
CA TYR A 238 6.16 -14.93 -6.03
C TYR A 238 6.90 -14.05 -5.00
N SER A 239 7.96 -13.38 -5.42
CA SER A 239 8.72 -12.43 -4.60
C SER A 239 8.66 -11.05 -5.20
N SER A 240 8.44 -10.02 -4.38
CA SER A 240 8.65 -8.62 -4.78
C SER A 240 10.11 -8.17 -4.60
N GLY A 241 11.00 -9.06 -4.16
CA GLY A 241 12.38 -8.73 -3.83
C GLY A 241 13.36 -8.72 -5.01
N PRO A 242 14.58 -8.19 -4.76
CA PRO A 242 15.67 -8.13 -5.75
C PRO A 242 16.20 -9.50 -6.20
N LEU A 243 15.78 -10.58 -5.54
CA LEU A 243 16.21 -11.95 -5.83
C LEU A 243 15.28 -12.70 -6.77
N ALA A 244 14.11 -12.14 -7.12
CA ALA A 244 13.20 -12.71 -8.11
C ALA A 244 13.93 -12.90 -9.46
N ALA A 245 13.60 -13.99 -10.18
CA ALA A 245 14.40 -14.50 -11.29
C ALA A 245 14.77 -13.42 -12.33
N SER A 246 16.06 -13.36 -12.63
CA SER A 246 16.71 -12.43 -13.57
C SER A 246 16.07 -12.50 -14.96
N GLY A 247 15.18 -11.55 -15.28
CA GLY A 247 14.61 -11.41 -16.62
C GLY A 247 13.21 -10.80 -16.65
N ALA A 248 12.41 -10.96 -15.59
CA ALA A 248 11.13 -10.26 -15.48
C ALA A 248 11.33 -8.93 -14.75
N ARG A 249 10.67 -7.87 -15.24
CA ARG A 249 10.57 -6.56 -14.57
C ARG A 249 10.15 -6.78 -13.11
N ALA A 250 10.69 -6.00 -12.18
CA ALA A 250 10.28 -6.05 -10.78
C ALA A 250 8.74 -6.03 -10.68
N THR A 251 8.18 -6.78 -9.73
CA THR A 251 6.73 -6.81 -9.50
C THR A 251 6.20 -5.39 -9.33
N VAL A 252 4.93 -5.15 -9.63
CA VAL A 252 4.31 -3.81 -9.56
C VAL A 252 4.43 -3.10 -8.20
N TYR A 253 4.69 -3.86 -7.13
CA TYR A 253 4.81 -3.33 -5.77
C TYR A 253 6.11 -2.57 -5.49
N GLY A 254 7.18 -2.85 -6.24
CA GLY A 254 8.53 -2.35 -5.95
C GLY A 254 9.05 -2.80 -4.57
N GLN A 255 10.04 -2.08 -4.02
CA GLN A 255 10.55 -2.30 -2.68
C GLN A 255 10.63 -1.00 -1.87
N ILE A 256 10.80 -1.16 -0.56
CA ILE A 256 10.95 -0.05 0.37
C ILE A 256 12.41 0.13 0.76
N PHE A 257 12.82 1.38 0.88
CA PHE A 257 14.13 1.80 1.37
C PHE A 257 13.98 2.69 2.60
N LEU A 258 14.66 2.28 3.68
CA LEU A 258 14.81 3.02 4.93
C LEU A 258 16.26 3.53 5.01
N PRO A 259 16.56 4.77 4.61
CA PRO A 259 17.92 5.30 4.64
C PRO A 259 18.43 5.45 6.07
N TRP A 260 19.73 5.26 6.28
CA TRP A 260 20.39 5.58 7.55
C TRP A 260 20.78 7.05 7.63
N LEU A 261 20.97 7.55 8.86
CA LEU A 261 21.33 8.95 9.12
C LEU A 261 22.67 9.37 8.45
N MET A 262 23.52 8.39 8.17
CA MET A 262 24.74 8.54 7.40
C MET A 262 25.11 7.20 6.71
N PRO A 263 25.84 7.24 5.59
CA PRO A 263 26.46 6.04 5.03
C PRO A 263 27.47 5.43 6.01
N VAL A 264 27.55 4.10 6.04
CA VAL A 264 28.44 3.35 6.94
C VAL A 264 29.27 2.37 6.13
N ALA A 265 30.59 2.42 6.25
CA ALA A 265 31.46 1.39 5.69
C ALA A 265 31.31 0.11 6.51
N LEU A 266 30.97 -0.99 5.85
CA LEU A 266 30.90 -2.32 6.45
C LEU A 266 32.06 -3.18 5.96
N GLU A 267 32.64 -3.95 6.88
CA GLU A 267 33.59 -5.01 6.59
C GLU A 267 32.86 -6.36 6.45
N GLU A 268 33.45 -7.30 5.71
CA GLU A 268 32.90 -8.65 5.58
C GLU A 268 32.77 -9.33 6.95
N GLY A 269 31.63 -9.98 7.18
CA GLY A 269 31.28 -10.65 8.43
C GLY A 269 30.76 -9.71 9.54
N GLN A 270 30.86 -8.38 9.36
CA GLN A 270 30.37 -7.41 10.34
C GLN A 270 28.85 -7.54 10.52
N GLU A 271 28.42 -7.52 11.79
CA GLU A 271 27.02 -7.67 12.15
C GLU A 271 26.29 -6.34 12.16
N VAL A 272 25.05 -6.37 11.67
CA VAL A 272 24.08 -5.28 11.76
C VAL A 272 22.81 -5.86 12.36
N THR A 273 22.42 -5.37 13.53
CA THR A 273 21.15 -5.71 14.16
C THR A 273 20.13 -4.63 13.81
N VAL A 274 18.97 -5.05 13.30
CA VAL A 274 17.87 -4.16 12.92
C VAL A 274 16.62 -4.57 13.68
N GLU A 275 16.01 -3.62 14.36
CA GLU A 275 14.71 -3.77 15.00
C GLU A 275 13.68 -2.97 14.19
N LEU A 276 12.68 -3.66 13.63
CA LEU A 276 11.63 -3.08 12.80
C LEU A 276 10.29 -3.14 13.52
N HIS A 277 9.54 -2.05 13.48
CA HIS A 277 8.15 -1.98 13.96
C HIS A 277 7.28 -1.19 13.00
N ALA A 278 6.04 -1.64 12.82
CA ALA A 278 4.96 -0.92 12.17
C ALA A 278 3.78 -0.85 13.16
N ASP A 279 3.60 0.30 13.78
CA ASP A 279 2.55 0.53 14.77
C ASP A 279 1.33 1.19 14.12
N PRO A 280 0.12 0.59 14.20
CA PRO A 280 -1.06 1.15 13.55
C PRO A 280 -1.48 2.47 14.21
N VAL A 281 -1.71 3.51 13.40
CA VAL A 281 -2.21 4.82 13.81
C VAL A 281 -3.26 5.32 12.80
N GLY A 282 -4.54 5.20 13.16
CA GLY A 282 -5.63 5.46 12.24
C GLY A 282 -5.69 4.38 11.15
N ASP A 283 -5.69 4.79 9.89
CA ASP A 283 -5.69 3.91 8.72
C ASP A 283 -4.27 3.62 8.15
N ASP A 284 -3.21 4.10 8.81
CA ASP A 284 -1.81 3.94 8.39
C ASP A 284 -0.93 3.44 9.55
N HIS A 285 0.39 3.35 9.34
CA HIS A 285 1.36 2.90 10.32
C HIS A 285 2.48 3.92 10.57
N ILE A 286 2.86 4.07 11.83
CA ILE A 286 4.15 4.67 12.20
C ILE A 286 5.19 3.57 12.14
N TRP A 287 6.22 3.77 11.32
CA TRP A 287 7.33 2.85 11.16
C TRP A 287 8.48 3.27 12.08
N ARG A 288 9.13 2.31 12.71
CA ARG A 288 10.35 2.50 13.49
C ARG A 288 11.40 1.49 13.02
N TRP A 289 12.62 1.97 12.82
CA TRP A 289 13.75 1.13 12.46
C TRP A 289 14.98 1.55 13.27
N ASN A 290 15.28 0.76 14.29
CA ASN A 290 16.50 0.95 15.07
C ASN A 290 17.58 0.06 14.49
N THR A 291 18.76 0.61 14.27
CA THR A 291 19.90 -0.12 13.73
C THR A 291 21.06 -0.03 14.70
N THR A 292 21.70 -1.16 14.96
CA THR A 292 23.00 -1.24 15.63
C THR A 292 23.98 -1.91 14.69
N VAL A 293 25.01 -1.18 14.27
CA VAL A 293 26.14 -1.73 13.52
C VAL A 293 27.21 -2.10 14.54
N ALA A 294 27.60 -3.38 14.58
CA ALA A 294 28.65 -3.85 15.48
C ALA A 294 29.95 -3.07 15.24
N ALA A 295 30.77 -2.92 16.28
CA ALA A 295 32.09 -2.31 16.15
C ALA A 295 32.91 -3.02 15.06
N GLY A 296 33.58 -2.22 14.22
CA GLY A 296 34.57 -2.74 13.28
C GLY A 296 35.85 -3.19 14.00
N ARG A 297 36.93 -3.41 13.24
CA ARG A 297 38.25 -3.71 13.83
C ARG A 297 38.80 -2.58 14.72
N VAL A 298 38.37 -1.34 14.45
CA VAL A 298 38.70 -0.13 15.20
C VAL A 298 37.45 0.73 15.25
N GLY A 299 36.97 1.07 16.45
CA GLY A 299 35.81 1.96 16.65
C GLY A 299 34.77 1.41 17.63
N GLU A 300 33.80 2.25 17.98
CA GLU A 300 32.63 1.87 18.78
C GLU A 300 31.47 1.42 17.87
N PRO A 301 30.51 0.63 18.40
CA PRO A 301 29.27 0.34 17.69
C PRO A 301 28.52 1.62 17.31
N LEU A 302 27.89 1.63 16.14
CA LEU A 302 27.05 2.73 15.70
C LEU A 302 25.59 2.41 15.95
N HIS A 303 24.83 3.39 16.43
CA HIS A 303 23.42 3.25 16.73
C HIS A 303 22.60 4.31 16.00
N PHE A 304 21.59 3.88 15.26
CA PHE A 304 20.57 4.73 14.66
C PHE A 304 19.22 4.42 15.28
N VAL A 305 18.52 5.46 15.70
CA VAL A 305 17.12 5.39 16.12
C VAL A 305 16.35 6.24 15.12
N GLN A 306 15.38 5.64 14.43
CA GLN A 306 14.66 6.33 13.37
C GLN A 306 13.18 5.93 13.36
N SER A 307 12.33 6.89 13.01
CA SER A 307 10.89 6.71 12.94
C SER A 307 10.27 7.58 11.85
N SER A 308 9.28 7.06 11.12
CA SER A 308 8.49 7.86 10.17
C SER A 308 7.78 9.03 10.83
N PHE A 309 7.52 8.94 12.15
CA PHE A 309 6.97 10.05 12.93
C PHE A 309 7.92 11.26 12.98
N TRP A 310 9.23 11.04 13.01
CA TRP A 310 10.22 12.12 13.04
C TRP A 310 10.49 12.71 11.66
N GLY A 311 10.16 11.99 10.58
CA GLY A 311 10.20 12.51 9.22
C GLY A 311 8.94 13.28 8.84
N ALA A 312 7.86 13.12 9.61
CA ALA A 312 6.60 13.80 9.34
C ALA A 312 6.68 15.30 9.70
N THR A 313 6.19 16.15 8.79
CA THR A 313 5.98 17.58 9.07
C THR A 313 4.72 17.77 9.92
N LEU A 314 4.80 17.41 11.19
CA LEU A 314 3.70 17.57 12.15
C LEU A 314 3.78 18.95 12.81
N SER A 315 2.80 19.81 12.53
CA SER A 315 2.66 21.07 13.27
C SER A 315 1.91 20.86 14.59
N ARG A 316 2.20 21.70 15.60
CA ARG A 316 1.45 21.72 16.88
C ARG A 316 -0.06 21.88 16.63
N GLU A 317 -0.43 22.68 15.64
CA GLU A 317 -1.81 22.88 15.22
C GLU A 317 -2.42 21.59 14.65
N THR A 318 -1.68 20.86 13.80
CA THR A 318 -2.12 19.57 13.25
C THR A 318 -2.29 18.52 14.34
N LEU A 319 -1.38 18.45 15.32
CA LEU A 319 -1.52 17.56 16.47
C LEU A 319 -2.71 17.97 17.37
N ARG A 320 -2.89 19.27 17.61
CA ARG A 320 -4.03 19.78 18.40
C ARG A 320 -5.36 19.44 17.72
N ARG A 321 -5.45 19.57 16.39
CA ARG A 321 -6.65 19.19 15.61
C ARG A 321 -6.98 17.70 15.66
N LYS A 322 -6.02 16.84 16.03
CA LYS A 322 -6.20 15.39 16.22
C LYS A 322 -6.52 14.99 17.67
N ALA A 323 -6.49 15.93 18.62
CA ALA A 323 -6.72 15.62 20.04
C ALA A 323 -8.21 15.31 20.30
N LEU A 324 -8.49 14.36 21.20
CA LEU A 324 -9.87 13.95 21.53
C LEU A 324 -10.71 15.08 22.15
N ASP A 325 -10.07 16.04 22.81
CA ASP A 325 -10.69 17.22 23.43
C ASP A 325 -10.78 18.42 22.48
N TYR A 326 -10.34 18.26 21.22
CA TYR A 326 -10.41 19.35 20.25
C TYR A 326 -11.84 19.57 19.77
N VAL A 327 -12.29 20.81 19.86
CA VAL A 327 -13.59 21.24 19.33
C VAL A 327 -13.36 21.85 17.95
N PRO A 328 -13.70 21.15 16.85
CA PRO A 328 -13.45 21.65 15.51
C PRO A 328 -14.42 22.77 15.13
N MET A 329 -13.92 23.75 14.38
CA MET A 329 -14.71 24.77 13.71
C MET A 329 -14.47 24.70 12.20
N LEU A 330 -15.51 24.91 11.39
CA LEU A 330 -15.36 24.98 9.94
C LEU A 330 -14.52 26.21 9.58
N THR A 331 -13.48 25.99 8.76
CA THR A 331 -12.79 27.06 8.02
C THR A 331 -13.73 27.68 6.99
N GLU A 332 -13.34 28.78 6.34
CA GLU A 332 -14.09 29.29 5.20
C GLU A 332 -14.29 28.23 4.10
N ASP A 333 -13.24 27.45 3.79
CA ASP A 333 -13.35 26.28 2.91
C ASP A 333 -14.38 25.27 3.40
N GLY A 334 -14.40 24.97 4.71
CA GLY A 334 -15.37 24.06 5.29
C GLY A 334 -16.80 24.60 5.25
N GLN A 335 -16.98 25.93 5.35
CA GLN A 335 -18.27 26.57 5.19
C GLN A 335 -18.74 26.56 3.73
N ALA A 336 -17.82 26.76 2.78
CA ALA A 336 -18.09 26.60 1.36
C ALA A 336 -18.51 25.17 1.04
N ASP A 337 -17.75 24.16 1.50
CA ASP A 337 -18.09 22.75 1.34
C ASP A 337 -19.46 22.42 1.95
N ARG A 338 -19.77 22.95 3.14
CA ARG A 338 -21.11 22.78 3.74
C ARG A 338 -22.20 23.36 2.83
N CYS A 339 -22.02 24.57 2.30
CA CYS A 339 -22.98 25.19 1.39
C CYS A 339 -23.20 24.36 0.12
N ILE A 340 -22.12 23.80 -0.44
CA ILE A 340 -22.17 22.88 -1.59
C ILE A 340 -23.00 21.65 -1.24
N LEU A 341 -22.68 20.99 -0.12
CA LEU A 341 -23.36 19.76 0.31
C LEU A 341 -24.85 20.00 0.61
N GLU A 342 -25.22 21.12 1.23
CA GLU A 342 -26.62 21.51 1.45
C GLU A 342 -27.37 21.78 0.13
N ALA A 343 -26.66 22.24 -0.90
CA ALA A 343 -27.22 22.49 -2.22
C ALA A 343 -27.38 21.20 -3.08
N MET A 344 -26.73 20.09 -2.71
CA MET A 344 -26.84 18.77 -3.36
C MET A 344 -28.15 18.05 -2.98
N ASN A 345 -29.28 18.71 -3.16
CA ASN A 345 -30.61 18.23 -2.77
C ASN A 345 -31.48 17.78 -3.97
N GLY A 346 -30.86 17.60 -5.14
CA GLY A 346 -31.53 17.18 -6.38
C GLY A 346 -32.26 18.30 -7.14
N LYS A 347 -32.15 19.56 -6.72
CA LYS A 347 -32.84 20.70 -7.35
C LYS A 347 -31.94 21.65 -8.13
N LYS A 348 -30.63 21.58 -7.93
CA LYS A 348 -29.64 22.46 -8.59
C LYS A 348 -28.61 21.62 -9.34
N SER A 349 -28.24 22.09 -10.53
CA SER A 349 -27.11 21.58 -11.31
C SER A 349 -25.77 21.96 -10.67
N LEU A 350 -24.69 21.26 -11.04
CA LEU A 350 -23.33 21.58 -10.59
C LEU A 350 -22.95 23.03 -10.90
N GLU A 351 -23.38 23.56 -12.05
CA GLU A 351 -23.12 24.94 -12.46
C GLU A 351 -23.85 25.96 -11.56
N GLU A 352 -25.12 25.72 -11.23
CA GLU A 352 -25.89 26.61 -10.35
C GLU A 352 -25.31 26.63 -8.92
N ILE A 353 -24.85 25.48 -8.43
CA ILE A 353 -24.16 25.39 -7.14
C ILE A 353 -22.82 26.12 -7.22
N ALA A 354 -22.05 25.95 -8.30
CA ALA A 354 -20.78 26.63 -8.51
C ALA A 354 -20.93 28.16 -8.54
N ARG A 355 -21.96 28.69 -9.22
CA ARG A 355 -22.26 30.13 -9.21
C ARG A 355 -22.58 30.62 -7.79
N THR A 356 -23.39 29.86 -7.05
CA THR A 356 -23.76 30.20 -5.66
C THR A 356 -22.53 30.33 -4.75
N ILE A 357 -21.54 29.44 -4.87
CA ILE A 357 -20.35 29.50 -4.00
C ILE A 357 -19.34 30.58 -4.41
N VAL A 358 -19.26 30.93 -5.69
CA VAL A 358 -18.45 32.08 -6.13
C VAL A 358 -19.00 33.37 -5.52
N GLU A 359 -20.33 33.53 -5.50
CA GLU A 359 -20.99 34.70 -4.90
C GLU A 359 -20.80 34.76 -3.38
N ASN A 360 -20.94 33.62 -2.70
CA ASN A 360 -20.91 33.56 -1.24
C ASN A 360 -19.48 33.49 -0.65
N PHE A 361 -18.51 33.01 -1.41
CA PHE A 361 -17.12 32.80 -0.95
C PHE A 361 -16.10 33.33 -1.98
N PRO A 362 -16.13 34.63 -2.33
CA PRO A 362 -15.32 35.20 -3.41
C PRO A 362 -13.80 35.19 -3.13
N GLN A 363 -13.40 35.04 -1.85
CA GLN A 363 -12.00 34.90 -1.46
C GLN A 363 -11.46 33.47 -1.65
N GLN A 364 -12.35 32.46 -1.70
CA GLN A 364 -11.98 31.05 -1.87
C GLN A 364 -12.08 30.57 -3.32
N PHE A 365 -12.87 31.25 -4.15
CA PHE A 365 -13.04 30.90 -5.56
C PHE A 365 -12.76 32.10 -6.45
N SER A 366 -11.63 32.05 -7.13
CA SER A 366 -11.20 33.09 -8.07
C SER A 366 -11.97 33.06 -9.40
N SER A 367 -12.66 31.96 -9.69
CA SER A 367 -13.40 31.75 -10.93
C SER A 367 -14.52 30.71 -10.78
N LEU A 368 -15.47 30.75 -11.71
CA LEU A 368 -16.52 29.72 -11.83
C LEU A 368 -15.93 28.34 -12.13
N GLU A 369 -14.83 28.27 -12.88
CA GLU A 369 -14.16 27.01 -13.21
C GLU A 369 -13.57 26.34 -11.97
N GLU A 370 -12.94 27.11 -11.08
CA GLU A 370 -12.42 26.62 -9.81
C GLU A 370 -13.54 26.11 -8.90
N ALA A 371 -14.61 26.89 -8.77
CA ALA A 371 -15.82 26.50 -8.05
C ALA A 371 -16.42 25.20 -8.62
N LEU A 372 -16.53 25.09 -9.94
CA LEU A 372 -17.08 23.90 -10.60
C LEU A 372 -16.22 22.66 -10.33
N ARG A 373 -14.89 22.78 -10.35
CA ARG A 373 -13.98 21.69 -9.95
C ARG A 373 -14.21 21.25 -8.50
N ARG A 374 -14.43 22.19 -7.58
CA ARG A 374 -14.72 21.86 -6.16
C ARG A 374 -16.07 21.17 -6.00
N VAL A 375 -17.12 21.70 -6.62
CA VAL A 375 -18.48 21.13 -6.58
C VAL A 375 -18.51 19.74 -7.19
N THR A 376 -17.86 19.55 -8.35
CA THR A 376 -17.77 18.25 -9.02
C THR A 376 -17.09 17.21 -8.13
N ARG A 377 -15.95 17.55 -7.52
CA ARG A 377 -15.24 16.65 -6.59
C ARG A 377 -16.09 16.24 -5.38
N LEU A 378 -16.89 17.15 -4.84
CA LEU A 378 -17.80 16.83 -3.75
C LEU A 378 -19.01 16.01 -4.24
N ALA A 379 -19.52 16.28 -5.44
CA ALA A 379 -20.60 15.50 -6.04
C ALA A 379 -20.17 14.05 -6.26
N GLU A 380 -19.02 13.84 -6.90
CA GLU A 380 -18.41 12.51 -7.10
C GLU A 380 -18.30 11.71 -5.80
N LYS A 381 -18.06 12.39 -4.67
CA LYS A 381 -17.90 11.75 -3.37
C LYS A 381 -19.20 11.53 -2.59
N TYR A 382 -20.18 12.43 -2.71
CA TYR A 382 -21.32 12.50 -1.79
C TYR A 382 -22.70 12.49 -2.47
N SER A 383 -22.79 12.61 -3.79
CA SER A 383 -24.06 12.44 -4.52
C SER A 383 -24.42 10.96 -4.68
N ARG A 384 -25.70 10.69 -4.90
CA ARG A 384 -26.26 9.32 -5.01
C ARG A 384 -26.29 8.80 -6.43
#